data_AF-A0A381XDD4-F1
#
_entry.id   AF-A0A381XDD4-F1
#
_cell.length_a   1.000
_cell.length_b   1.000
_cell.length_c   1.000
_cell.angle_alpha   90.00
_cell.angle_beta   90.00
_cell.angle_gamma   90.00
#
_symmetry.space_group_name_H-M   'P 1'
#
loop_
_entity.id
_entity.type
_entity.pdbx_description
1 polymer ?
#
loop_
_entity_poly.entity_id
_entity_poly.type
_entity_poly.pdbx_seq_one_letter_code
_entity_poly.pdbx_strand_id
1 'polypeptide(L)'
;MVGDTSNLSEGEKAWHFHTPNPGTDLGDELNPHFDSVEGLKLEPVYERDPPGLDCVLILSCGPFDLPVGREVPFSFCIIFGQTEDDLKNNARFAQVMYNSRYQGFTPPSRPTVHAITGQGEVNIYWNDHAEDSRDVVTGYADFEGYKIYKSTDGGNSWGNAEDMIFDTDGIFAGWRPYQQYDLSLEDDSLHCAYSRDFDCADDLRRGHSISGSDPYFPWFSLGNDTGFESIKLETPVVINGDSMTYLYTDRNVVDGLEYTYSVVAYDMGVEPPFEVTYADIGGGQFEMEVDTNYSNPDQWANPDGYASIENSKGTTVLDRNFVQLYPGVTPTS
;
A
#
# COMPACT_ATOMS: atom_id res chain seq x y z
N MET A 1 -4.78 -15.99 -27.85
CA MET A 1 -5.70 -17.04 -28.30
C MET A 1 -7.06 -16.40 -28.34
N VAL A 2 -7.64 -16.24 -29.53
CA VAL A 2 -9.07 -15.89 -29.63
C VAL A 2 -9.81 -17.14 -29.19
N GLY A 3 -10.74 -17.05 -28.24
CA GLY A 3 -11.63 -18.17 -27.92
C GLY A 3 -12.31 -18.67 -29.20
N ASP A 4 -12.74 -19.93 -29.24
CA ASP A 4 -13.49 -20.41 -30.39
C ASP A 4 -14.80 -19.61 -30.51
N THR A 5 -14.86 -18.72 -31.51
CA THR A 5 -16.03 -17.90 -31.82
C THR A 5 -16.95 -18.57 -32.83
N SER A 6 -16.65 -19.81 -33.22
CA SER A 6 -17.48 -20.58 -34.15
C SER A 6 -18.58 -21.34 -33.41
N ASN A 7 -19.76 -21.46 -34.04
CA ASN A 7 -20.92 -22.20 -33.53
C ASN A 7 -21.51 -21.74 -32.19
N LEU A 8 -21.32 -20.47 -31.81
CA LEU A 8 -22.00 -19.89 -30.65
C LEU A 8 -23.52 -19.85 -30.89
N SER A 9 -24.29 -20.17 -29.85
CA SER A 9 -25.74 -19.88 -29.82
C SER A 9 -25.99 -18.37 -29.81
N GLU A 10 -27.20 -17.95 -30.19
CA GLU A 10 -27.57 -16.53 -30.14
C GLU A 10 -27.41 -15.92 -28.75
N GLY A 11 -27.65 -16.70 -27.69
CA GLY A 11 -27.43 -16.27 -26.30
C GLY A 11 -25.96 -16.12 -25.94
N GLU A 12 -25.11 -17.08 -26.32
CA GLU A 12 -23.67 -17.02 -26.06
C GLU A 12 -23.00 -15.86 -26.81
N LYS A 13 -23.44 -15.58 -28.04
CA LYS A 13 -22.96 -14.42 -28.80
C LYS A 13 -23.27 -13.10 -28.10
N ALA A 14 -24.46 -12.98 -27.50
CA ALA A 14 -24.91 -11.77 -26.81
C ALA A 14 -24.38 -11.59 -25.38
N TRP A 15 -23.77 -12.63 -24.77
CA TRP A 15 -23.32 -12.57 -23.37
C TRP A 15 -21.81 -12.42 -23.21
N HIS A 16 -21.02 -12.75 -24.22
CA HIS A 16 -19.57 -12.96 -24.06
C HIS A 16 -18.70 -12.06 -24.94
N PHE A 17 -19.28 -11.29 -25.86
CA PHE A 17 -18.53 -10.54 -26.87
C PHE A 17 -19.19 -9.20 -27.13
N HIS A 18 -18.52 -8.09 -26.80
CA HIS A 18 -19.14 -6.76 -26.85
C HIS A 18 -18.42 -5.87 -27.85
N THR A 19 -19.09 -5.63 -28.97
CA THR A 19 -18.56 -4.76 -30.03
C THR A 19 -18.76 -3.27 -29.68
N PRO A 20 -18.09 -2.33 -30.36
CA PRO A 20 -18.38 -0.91 -30.21
C PRO A 20 -19.84 -0.53 -30.51
N ASN A 21 -20.57 -1.36 -31.24
CA ASN A 21 -21.97 -1.15 -31.63
C ASN A 21 -22.84 -2.36 -31.25
N PRO A 22 -23.29 -2.46 -29.98
CA PRO A 22 -24.16 -3.53 -29.48
C PRO A 22 -25.41 -3.80 -30.30
N GLY A 23 -25.98 -2.73 -30.89
CA GLY A 23 -27.19 -2.84 -31.70
C GLY A 23 -27.01 -3.65 -32.99
N THR A 24 -25.77 -3.88 -33.42
CA THR A 24 -25.45 -4.62 -34.65
C THR A 24 -24.56 -5.83 -34.44
N ASP A 25 -23.69 -5.84 -33.41
CA ASP A 25 -22.78 -6.94 -33.05
C ASP A 25 -22.18 -7.67 -34.26
N LEU A 26 -21.64 -6.87 -35.17
CA LEU A 26 -21.01 -7.37 -36.38
C LEU A 26 -19.73 -8.11 -36.00
N GLY A 27 -19.60 -9.36 -36.46
CA GLY A 27 -18.41 -10.17 -36.17
C GLY A 27 -17.11 -9.55 -36.70
N ASP A 28 -17.20 -8.71 -37.73
CA ASP A 28 -16.06 -7.97 -38.28
C ASP A 28 -15.55 -6.84 -37.34
N GLU A 29 -16.40 -6.40 -36.41
CA GLU A 29 -16.07 -5.39 -35.38
C GLU A 29 -15.61 -6.02 -34.07
N LEU A 30 -15.69 -7.35 -33.94
CA LEU A 30 -15.28 -8.06 -32.75
C LEU A 30 -13.76 -8.05 -32.65
N ASN A 31 -13.25 -7.38 -31.61
CA ASN A 31 -11.86 -7.50 -31.22
C ASN A 31 -11.74 -8.55 -30.10
N PRO A 32 -11.28 -9.77 -30.38
CA PRO A 32 -11.21 -10.83 -29.39
C PRO A 32 -10.15 -10.60 -28.30
N HIS A 33 -9.38 -9.51 -28.39
CA HIS A 33 -8.44 -9.09 -27.37
C HIS A 33 -9.01 -8.01 -26.45
N PHE A 34 -10.06 -7.27 -26.86
CA PHE A 34 -10.57 -6.12 -26.14
C PHE A 34 -12.07 -5.91 -26.41
N ASP A 35 -12.89 -5.92 -25.36
CA ASP A 35 -14.26 -5.41 -25.43
C ASP A 35 -14.27 -3.87 -25.50
N SER A 36 -15.24 -3.28 -26.19
CA SER A 36 -15.42 -1.82 -26.18
C SER A 36 -16.10 -1.39 -24.89
N VAL A 37 -15.46 -0.52 -24.12
CA VAL A 37 -16.05 0.05 -22.89
C VAL A 37 -17.28 0.90 -23.21
N GLU A 38 -17.24 1.65 -24.31
CA GLU A 38 -18.37 2.44 -24.80
C GLU A 38 -19.54 1.56 -25.22
N GLY A 39 -19.26 0.45 -25.92
CA GLY A 39 -20.26 -0.55 -26.27
C GLY A 39 -20.87 -1.22 -25.05
N LEU A 40 -20.04 -1.69 -24.11
CA LEU A 40 -20.47 -2.31 -22.85
C LEU A 40 -21.46 -1.46 -22.05
N LYS A 41 -21.27 -0.13 -22.04
CA LYS A 41 -22.17 0.80 -21.33
C LYS A 41 -23.55 0.94 -21.97
N LEU A 42 -23.68 0.55 -23.25
CA LEU A 42 -24.94 0.56 -24.00
C LEU A 42 -25.65 -0.81 -23.95
N GLU A 43 -25.03 -1.82 -23.34
CA GLU A 43 -25.62 -3.15 -23.25
C GLU A 43 -26.78 -3.20 -22.26
N PRO A 44 -27.89 -3.90 -22.57
CA PRO A 44 -29.03 -4.04 -21.67
C PRO A 44 -28.69 -4.66 -20.31
N VAL A 45 -27.58 -5.41 -20.21
CA VAL A 45 -27.09 -5.97 -18.94
C VAL A 45 -26.51 -4.88 -18.04
N TYR A 46 -25.80 -3.91 -18.62
CA TYR A 46 -25.17 -2.80 -17.91
C TYR A 46 -26.20 -1.77 -17.41
N GLU A 47 -27.28 -1.58 -18.17
CA GLU A 47 -28.38 -0.65 -17.83
C GLU A 47 -29.38 -1.18 -16.79
N ARG A 48 -29.24 -2.42 -16.32
CA ARG A 48 -30.10 -2.99 -15.25
C ARG A 48 -29.88 -2.28 -13.92
N ASP A 49 -30.85 -2.35 -13.01
CA ASP A 49 -30.71 -1.78 -11.66
C ASP A 49 -30.19 -2.85 -10.67
N PRO A 50 -29.07 -2.63 -9.95
CA PRO A 50 -28.18 -1.46 -10.04
C PRO A 50 -27.30 -1.48 -11.30
N PRO A 51 -26.98 -0.31 -11.89
CA PRO A 51 -26.20 -0.23 -13.13
C PRO A 51 -24.81 -0.82 -12.92
N GLY A 52 -24.37 -1.64 -13.88
CA GLY A 52 -23.09 -2.32 -13.85
C GLY A 52 -23.11 -3.71 -14.48
N LEU A 53 -21.93 -4.28 -14.63
CA LEU A 53 -21.70 -5.63 -15.14
C LEU A 53 -20.78 -6.36 -14.16
N ASP A 54 -21.06 -7.64 -13.94
CA ASP A 54 -20.10 -8.55 -13.29
C ASP A 54 -19.04 -8.96 -14.33
N CYS A 55 -17.84 -8.39 -14.23
CA CYS A 55 -16.76 -8.66 -15.17
C CYS A 55 -16.18 -10.06 -14.91
N VAL A 56 -16.54 -11.04 -15.75
CA VAL A 56 -15.97 -12.39 -15.69
C VAL A 56 -14.71 -12.46 -16.55
N LEU A 57 -13.55 -12.60 -15.92
CA LEU A 57 -12.27 -12.81 -16.60
C LEU A 57 -12.06 -14.30 -16.87
N ILE A 58 -12.32 -14.73 -18.11
CA ILE A 58 -12.07 -16.11 -18.54
C ILE A 58 -10.70 -16.18 -19.22
N LEU A 59 -9.75 -16.83 -18.55
CA LEU A 59 -8.39 -16.94 -19.04
C LEU A 59 -8.10 -18.39 -19.46
N SER A 60 -7.61 -18.58 -20.68
CA SER A 60 -7.34 -19.91 -21.25
C SER A 60 -5.87 -20.07 -21.65
N CYS A 61 -5.33 -21.26 -21.48
CA CYS A 61 -3.98 -21.63 -21.90
C CYS A 61 -3.97 -23.03 -22.51
N GLY A 62 -3.10 -23.26 -23.50
CA GLY A 62 -2.99 -24.53 -24.22
C GLY A 62 -2.96 -24.37 -25.75
N PRO A 63 -3.07 -25.49 -26.49
CA PRO A 63 -3.08 -26.87 -26.00
C PRO A 63 -1.69 -27.30 -25.49
N PHE A 64 -1.66 -28.18 -24.48
CA PHE A 64 -0.43 -28.77 -23.96
C PHE A 64 -0.50 -30.30 -24.04
N ASP A 65 0.59 -30.94 -24.47
CA ASP A 65 0.78 -32.37 -24.30
C ASP A 65 1.32 -32.61 -22.88
N LEU A 66 0.46 -33.08 -21.97
CA LEU A 66 0.81 -33.36 -20.58
C LEU A 66 0.82 -34.88 -20.31
N PRO A 67 1.99 -35.54 -20.26
CA PRO A 67 2.09 -36.95 -19.93
C PRO A 67 1.53 -37.27 -18.54
N VAL A 68 1.08 -38.51 -18.33
CA VAL A 68 0.61 -38.98 -17.01
C VAL A 68 1.70 -38.74 -15.95
N GLY A 69 1.35 -37.99 -14.90
CA GLY A 69 2.25 -37.68 -13.79
C GLY A 69 3.12 -36.43 -13.96
N ARG A 70 2.95 -35.66 -15.05
CA ARG A 70 3.55 -34.31 -15.18
C ARG A 70 2.61 -33.25 -14.61
N GLU A 71 3.21 -32.28 -13.95
CA GLU A 71 2.56 -31.05 -13.52
C GLU A 71 3.23 -29.87 -14.23
N VAL A 72 2.46 -28.85 -14.58
CA VAL A 72 2.96 -27.58 -15.15
C VAL A 72 2.38 -26.46 -14.30
N PRO A 73 3.21 -25.62 -13.66
CA PRO A 73 2.71 -24.45 -12.94
C PRO A 73 2.20 -23.43 -13.97
N PHE A 74 1.03 -22.86 -13.70
CA PHE A 74 0.43 -21.82 -14.52
C PHE A 74 0.08 -20.61 -13.66
N SER A 75 0.27 -19.41 -14.21
CA SER A 75 0.15 -18.15 -13.48
C SER A 75 -0.53 -17.11 -14.34
N PHE A 76 -1.56 -16.48 -13.80
CA PHE A 76 -2.22 -15.33 -14.41
C PHE A 76 -1.87 -14.08 -13.62
N CYS A 77 -1.67 -12.97 -14.30
CA CYS A 77 -1.55 -11.65 -13.69
C CYS A 77 -2.56 -10.73 -14.37
N ILE A 78 -3.35 -10.03 -13.56
CA ILE A 78 -4.22 -8.95 -14.01
C ILE A 78 -3.54 -7.67 -13.58
N ILE A 79 -3.17 -6.85 -14.57
CA ILE A 79 -2.43 -5.61 -14.33
C ILE A 79 -3.38 -4.47 -14.66
N PHE A 80 -3.63 -3.62 -13.67
CA PHE A 80 -4.38 -2.38 -13.83
C PHE A 80 -3.39 -1.22 -13.85
N GLY A 81 -3.75 -0.12 -14.50
CA GLY A 81 -3.00 1.14 -14.49
C GLY A 81 -3.95 2.26 -14.83
N GLN A 82 -3.83 3.40 -14.16
CA GLN A 82 -4.66 4.58 -14.46
C GLN A 82 -4.12 5.28 -15.71
N THR A 83 -2.80 5.32 -15.87
CA THR A 83 -2.07 5.78 -17.06
C THR A 83 -1.26 4.66 -17.74
N GLU A 84 -0.71 4.92 -18.93
CA GLU A 84 0.20 3.99 -19.61
C GLU A 84 1.46 3.72 -18.79
N ASP A 85 2.00 4.73 -18.10
CA ASP A 85 3.19 4.60 -17.28
C ASP A 85 2.90 3.80 -16.00
N ASP A 86 1.74 4.00 -15.37
CA ASP A 86 1.30 3.15 -14.25
C ASP A 86 1.16 1.69 -14.69
N LEU A 87 0.59 1.45 -15.86
CA LEU A 87 0.41 0.11 -16.40
C LEU A 87 1.77 -0.58 -16.63
N LYS A 88 2.76 0.15 -17.17
CA LYS A 88 4.12 -0.36 -17.35
C LYS A 88 4.81 -0.64 -16.02
N ASN A 89 4.67 0.25 -15.03
CA ASN A 89 5.26 0.09 -13.71
C ASN A 89 4.63 -1.10 -12.97
N ASN A 90 3.31 -1.23 -13.00
CA ASN A 90 2.59 -2.37 -12.42
C ASN A 90 2.94 -3.69 -13.14
N ALA A 91 3.18 -3.66 -14.45
CA ALA A 91 3.65 -4.83 -15.19
C ALA A 91 5.07 -5.25 -14.82
N ARG A 92 5.99 -4.30 -14.64
CA ARG A 92 7.35 -4.57 -14.14
C ARG A 92 7.29 -5.17 -12.74
N PHE A 93 6.44 -4.62 -11.86
CA PHE A 93 6.25 -5.13 -10.51
C PHE A 93 5.66 -6.54 -10.48
N ALA A 94 4.65 -6.83 -11.30
CA ALA A 94 4.11 -8.17 -11.45
C ALA A 94 5.17 -9.21 -11.84
N GLN A 95 6.12 -8.82 -12.71
CA GLN A 95 7.23 -9.67 -13.10
C GLN A 95 8.21 -9.91 -11.94
N VAL A 96 8.51 -8.88 -11.14
CA VAL A 96 9.32 -9.02 -9.91
C VAL A 96 8.64 -9.98 -8.94
N MET A 97 7.36 -9.79 -8.65
CA MET A 97 6.59 -10.69 -7.78
C MET A 97 6.61 -12.14 -8.29
N TYR A 98 6.42 -12.34 -9.60
CA TYR A 98 6.48 -13.68 -10.20
C TYR A 98 7.85 -14.34 -9.99
N ASN A 99 8.94 -13.59 -10.24
CA ASN A 99 10.31 -14.07 -10.03
C ASN A 99 10.59 -14.36 -8.54
N SER A 100 9.95 -13.60 -7.65
CA SER A 100 10.00 -13.76 -6.19
C SER A 100 8.95 -14.74 -5.63
N ARG A 101 8.43 -15.67 -6.45
CA ARG A 101 7.45 -16.71 -6.03
C ARG A 101 6.17 -16.13 -5.42
N TYR A 102 5.65 -15.08 -6.06
CA TYR A 102 4.45 -14.33 -5.66
C TYR A 102 4.59 -13.63 -4.30
N GLN A 103 5.81 -13.34 -3.89
CA GLN A 103 6.08 -12.41 -2.79
C GLN A 103 6.37 -11.05 -3.41
N GLY A 104 5.65 -10.02 -2.98
CA GLY A 104 5.93 -8.62 -3.30
C GLY A 104 6.52 -7.93 -2.08
N PHE A 105 6.91 -6.66 -2.24
CA PHE A 105 7.23 -5.81 -1.10
C PHE A 105 6.02 -5.78 -0.15
N THR A 106 6.28 -5.93 1.13
CA THR A 106 5.30 -6.07 2.19
C THR A 106 5.48 -4.93 3.18
N PRO A 107 4.40 -4.23 3.56
CA PRO A 107 4.50 -3.24 4.63
C PRO A 107 4.91 -3.92 5.94
N PRO A 108 5.39 -3.15 6.93
CA PRO A 108 5.75 -3.69 8.23
C PRO A 108 4.61 -4.45 8.89
N SER A 109 4.91 -5.29 9.88
CA SER A 109 3.86 -6.05 10.56
C SER A 109 2.81 -5.11 11.19
N ARG A 110 1.54 -5.46 11.07
CA ARG A 110 0.44 -4.61 11.56
C ARG A 110 0.47 -4.56 13.09
N PRO A 111 0.47 -3.38 13.73
CA PRO A 111 0.48 -3.26 15.18
C PRO A 111 -0.87 -3.71 15.79
N THR A 112 -0.82 -4.12 17.06
CA THR A 112 -2.03 -4.38 17.87
C THR A 112 -2.38 -3.11 18.63
N VAL A 113 -3.62 -2.65 18.47
CA VAL A 113 -4.13 -1.41 19.03
C VAL A 113 -5.20 -1.70 20.08
N HIS A 114 -5.15 -0.96 21.19
CA HIS A 114 -6.19 -0.94 22.20
C HIS A 114 -6.53 0.49 22.55
N ALA A 115 -7.80 0.78 22.80
CA ALA A 115 -8.21 2.10 23.23
C ALA A 115 -9.01 2.05 24.54
N ILE A 116 -8.76 3.04 25.38
CA ILE A 116 -9.45 3.25 26.66
C ILE A 116 -10.03 4.65 26.64
N THR A 117 -11.31 4.76 26.96
CA THR A 117 -12.04 6.04 26.96
C THR A 117 -12.01 6.70 28.31
N GLY A 118 -11.81 8.02 28.31
CA GLY A 118 -11.98 8.91 29.46
C GLY A 118 -13.07 9.95 29.20
N GLN A 119 -13.26 10.87 30.14
CA GLN A 119 -14.14 12.02 29.93
C GLN A 119 -13.43 13.06 29.04
N GLY A 120 -13.96 13.33 27.85
CA GLY A 120 -13.38 14.26 26.89
C GLY A 120 -12.02 13.83 26.30
N GLU A 121 -11.65 12.55 26.45
CA GLU A 121 -10.40 12.02 25.89
C GLU A 121 -10.48 10.54 25.53
N VAL A 122 -9.64 10.13 24.58
CA VAL A 122 -9.44 8.73 24.18
C VAL A 122 -7.94 8.44 24.23
N ASN A 123 -7.56 7.42 25.00
CA ASN A 123 -6.19 6.93 25.08
C ASN A 123 -6.01 5.75 24.14
N ILE A 124 -5.15 5.89 23.14
CA ILE A 124 -4.86 4.90 22.12
C ILE A 124 -3.49 4.31 22.40
N TYR A 125 -3.45 3.01 22.69
CA TYR A 125 -2.26 2.23 22.98
C TYR A 125 -1.94 1.32 21.80
N TRP A 126 -0.65 1.12 21.51
CA TRP A 126 -0.23 0.09 20.56
C TRP A 126 1.13 -0.52 20.91
N ASN A 127 1.37 -1.72 20.40
CA ASN A 127 2.63 -2.45 20.54
C ASN A 127 3.64 -2.04 19.45
N ASP A 128 4.89 -2.49 19.60
CA ASP A 128 6.01 -2.18 18.71
C ASP A 128 6.37 -3.32 17.74
N HIS A 129 5.45 -4.27 17.50
CA HIS A 129 5.75 -5.45 16.68
C HIS A 129 6.10 -5.11 15.22
N ALA A 130 5.66 -3.95 14.74
CA ALA A 130 5.97 -3.47 13.40
C ALA A 130 7.47 -3.19 13.21
N GLU A 131 8.15 -2.74 14.27
CA GLU A 131 9.57 -2.34 14.21
C GLU A 131 10.52 -3.53 14.03
N ASP A 132 10.10 -4.74 14.41
CA ASP A 132 10.88 -5.96 14.20
C ASP A 132 10.60 -6.61 12.82
N SER A 133 9.75 -5.98 12.01
CA SER A 133 9.36 -6.49 10.70
C SER A 133 10.53 -6.49 9.73
N ARG A 134 10.51 -7.45 8.81
CA ARG A 134 11.40 -7.47 7.66
C ARG A 134 10.60 -7.74 6.40
N ASP A 135 10.91 -7.01 5.35
CA ASP A 135 10.31 -7.24 4.05
C ASP A 135 10.64 -8.66 3.56
N VAL A 136 9.64 -9.37 3.06
CA VAL A 136 9.77 -10.79 2.70
C VAL A 136 10.62 -11.00 1.43
N VAL A 137 10.73 -9.98 0.59
CA VAL A 137 11.47 -10.04 -0.68
C VAL A 137 12.90 -9.57 -0.49
N THR A 138 13.11 -8.40 0.10
CA THR A 138 14.44 -7.81 0.28
C THR A 138 15.16 -8.36 1.51
N GLY A 139 14.41 -8.77 2.53
CA GLY A 139 14.94 -9.11 3.85
C GLY A 139 15.31 -7.88 4.69
N TYR A 140 15.01 -6.67 4.22
CA TYR A 140 15.34 -5.43 4.90
C TYR A 140 14.44 -5.17 6.10
N ALA A 141 15.02 -4.57 7.14
CA ALA A 141 14.28 -3.96 8.23
C ALA A 141 14.02 -2.50 7.88
N ASP A 142 12.98 -2.27 7.10
CA ASP A 142 12.64 -1.01 6.44
C ASP A 142 11.50 -0.25 7.12
N PHE A 143 11.09 -0.67 8.32
CA PHE A 143 10.14 0.09 9.14
C PHE A 143 10.59 1.55 9.29
N GLU A 144 9.64 2.48 9.16
CA GLU A 144 9.88 3.91 9.28
C GLU A 144 9.04 4.55 10.38
N GLY A 145 7.75 4.22 10.47
CA GLY A 145 6.92 4.89 11.45
C GLY A 145 5.51 4.38 11.60
N TYR A 146 4.76 5.13 12.41
CA TYR A 146 3.34 4.92 12.68
C TYR A 146 2.51 6.10 12.22
N LYS A 147 1.36 5.80 11.63
CA LYS A 147 0.31 6.78 11.33
C LYS A 147 -0.95 6.43 12.08
N ILE A 148 -1.53 7.41 12.77
CA ILE A 148 -2.83 7.31 13.43
C ILE A 148 -3.85 7.96 12.51
N TYR A 149 -4.89 7.22 12.16
CA TYR A 149 -6.04 7.71 11.43
C TYR A 149 -7.26 7.77 12.35
N LYS A 150 -8.08 8.81 12.17
CA LYS A 150 -9.28 9.05 12.94
C LYS A 150 -10.48 9.16 12.00
N SER A 151 -11.57 8.53 12.38
CA SER A 151 -12.80 8.46 11.62
C SER A 151 -13.99 8.77 12.53
N THR A 152 -15.01 9.42 11.96
CA THR A 152 -16.31 9.70 12.61
C THR A 152 -17.47 8.97 11.92
N ASP A 153 -17.19 8.09 10.96
CA ASP A 153 -18.20 7.39 10.14
C ASP A 153 -17.98 5.87 10.10
N GLY A 154 -17.34 5.31 11.13
CA GLY A 154 -17.10 3.87 11.24
C GLY A 154 -15.94 3.34 10.38
N GLY A 155 -15.09 4.22 9.83
CA GLY A 155 -13.92 3.85 9.04
C GLY A 155 -14.17 3.89 7.53
N ASN A 156 -15.27 4.52 7.09
CA ASN A 156 -15.55 4.74 5.67
C ASN A 156 -14.69 5.88 5.12
N SER A 157 -14.42 6.90 5.94
CA SER A 157 -13.48 7.99 5.67
C SER A 157 -12.54 8.19 6.86
N TRP A 158 -11.36 8.75 6.61
CA TRP A 158 -10.31 8.92 7.63
C TRP A 158 -9.93 10.40 7.81
N GLY A 159 -10.93 11.26 7.84
CA GLY A 159 -10.77 12.71 7.99
C GLY A 159 -11.89 13.49 7.32
N ASN A 160 -11.72 14.81 7.26
CA ASN A 160 -12.60 15.70 6.52
C ASN A 160 -12.18 15.80 5.05
N ALA A 161 -12.99 16.46 4.21
CA ALA A 161 -12.66 16.68 2.81
C ALA A 161 -11.30 17.39 2.58
N GLU A 162 -10.82 18.18 3.55
CA GLU A 162 -9.52 18.84 3.52
C GLU A 162 -8.32 17.90 3.80
N ASP A 163 -8.60 16.73 4.38
CA ASP A 163 -7.63 15.68 4.65
C ASP A 163 -7.51 14.69 3.49
N MET A 164 -8.33 14.82 2.45
CA MET A 164 -8.21 14.02 1.25
C MET A 164 -6.92 14.38 0.51
N ILE A 165 -6.15 13.36 0.14
CA ILE A 165 -4.94 13.46 -0.66
C ILE A 165 -5.30 13.07 -2.09
N PHE A 166 -4.86 13.90 -3.03
CA PHE A 166 -4.99 13.65 -4.47
C PHE A 166 -3.61 13.62 -5.10
N ASP A 167 -3.45 12.78 -6.12
CA ASP A 167 -2.23 12.72 -6.92
C ASP A 167 -2.11 13.92 -7.88
N THR A 168 -1.08 13.89 -8.74
CA THR A 168 -0.81 14.95 -9.71
C THR A 168 -1.90 15.12 -10.77
N ASP A 169 -2.70 14.08 -11.01
CA ASP A 169 -3.81 14.09 -11.96
C ASP A 169 -5.16 14.45 -11.30
N GLY A 170 -5.16 14.72 -10.00
CA GLY A 170 -6.35 15.05 -9.22
C GLY A 170 -7.21 13.84 -8.86
N ILE A 171 -6.64 12.63 -8.95
CA ILE A 171 -7.30 11.39 -8.56
C ILE A 171 -7.08 11.17 -7.06
N PHE A 172 -8.13 10.74 -6.37
CA PHE A 172 -8.07 10.49 -4.93
C PHE A 172 -7.09 9.35 -4.63
N ALA A 173 -6.02 9.68 -3.90
CA ALA A 173 -4.93 8.77 -3.57
C ALA A 173 -5.03 8.23 -2.13
N GLY A 174 -5.56 9.01 -1.19
CA GLY A 174 -5.64 8.58 0.21
C GLY A 174 -6.05 9.68 1.17
N TRP A 175 -5.76 9.48 2.45
CA TRP A 175 -6.10 10.42 3.53
C TRP A 175 -4.82 10.88 4.24
N ARG A 176 -4.80 12.14 4.68
CA ARG A 176 -3.78 12.63 5.60
C ARG A 176 -3.98 11.94 6.95
N PRO A 177 -2.91 11.45 7.59
CA PRO A 177 -3.01 10.87 8.91
C PRO A 177 -3.40 11.95 9.92
N TYR A 178 -4.17 11.55 10.93
CA TYR A 178 -4.51 12.44 12.05
C TYR A 178 -3.27 12.81 12.85
N GLN A 179 -2.36 11.84 13.04
CA GLN A 179 -1.01 12.03 13.57
C GLN A 179 -0.04 11.08 12.89
N GLN A 180 1.21 11.49 12.75
CA GLN A 180 2.29 10.69 12.20
C GLN A 180 3.51 10.81 13.10
N TYR A 181 4.17 9.68 13.34
CA TYR A 181 5.42 9.57 14.05
C TYR A 181 6.35 8.66 13.26
N ASP A 182 7.61 9.03 13.19
CA ASP A 182 8.66 8.40 12.39
C ASP A 182 9.95 8.28 13.19
N LEU A 183 10.93 7.55 12.67
CA LEU A 183 12.25 7.47 13.31
C LEU A 183 12.83 8.89 13.43
N SER A 184 13.71 9.09 14.41
CA SER A 184 14.44 10.33 14.48
C SER A 184 15.56 10.32 13.44
N LEU A 185 16.04 11.50 13.04
CA LEU A 185 17.18 11.62 12.12
C LEU A 185 18.38 10.78 12.56
N GLU A 186 18.64 10.72 13.87
CA GLU A 186 19.73 9.91 14.43
C GLU A 186 19.44 8.41 14.32
N ASP A 187 18.23 7.98 14.66
CA ASP A 187 17.83 6.58 14.59
C ASP A 187 17.85 6.09 13.14
N ASP A 188 17.33 6.88 12.20
CA ASP A 188 17.38 6.58 10.77
C ASP A 188 18.81 6.39 10.27
N SER A 189 19.66 7.37 10.54
CA SER A 189 21.04 7.34 10.05
C SER A 189 21.80 6.13 10.58
N LEU A 190 21.47 5.65 11.79
CA LEU A 190 22.11 4.50 12.43
C LEU A 190 21.39 3.17 12.15
N HIS A 191 20.18 3.20 11.58
CA HIS A 191 19.35 2.01 11.40
C HIS A 191 20.05 1.01 10.49
N CYS A 192 20.11 -0.24 10.92
CA CYS A 192 20.70 -1.32 10.14
C CYS A 192 19.76 -1.79 9.03
N ALA A 193 20.30 -2.02 7.83
CA ALA A 193 19.51 -2.41 6.66
C ALA A 193 18.75 -3.74 6.86
N TYR A 194 19.30 -4.65 7.67
CA TYR A 194 18.73 -5.99 7.88
C TYR A 194 18.24 -6.26 9.31
N SER A 195 18.24 -5.29 10.23
CA SER A 195 17.66 -5.46 11.56
C SER A 195 17.25 -4.12 12.17
N ARG A 196 16.37 -4.15 13.18
CA ARG A 196 15.98 -2.99 14.00
C ARG A 196 17.14 -2.40 14.83
N ASP A 197 18.30 -3.06 14.85
CA ASP A 197 19.43 -2.62 15.66
C ASP A 197 20.08 -1.36 15.07
N PHE A 198 20.89 -0.69 15.89
CA PHE A 198 21.72 0.45 15.50
C PHE A 198 23.23 0.12 15.49
N ASP A 199 23.57 -1.14 15.77
CA ASP A 199 24.95 -1.64 15.86
C ASP A 199 25.25 -2.64 14.74
N CYS A 200 25.54 -2.10 13.55
CA CYS A 200 26.06 -2.85 12.41
C CYS A 200 27.25 -2.11 11.78
N ALA A 201 27.91 -2.77 10.83
CA ALA A 201 28.98 -2.17 10.05
C ALA A 201 28.47 -0.95 9.25
N ASP A 202 29.35 0.00 8.98
CA ASP A 202 28.98 1.28 8.35
C ASP A 202 28.36 1.08 6.96
N ASP A 203 28.76 0.03 6.23
CA ASP A 203 28.23 -0.35 4.91
C ASP A 203 26.86 -1.06 4.97
N LEU A 204 26.30 -1.22 6.16
CA LEU A 204 24.99 -1.82 6.43
C LEU A 204 24.06 -0.88 7.18
N ARG A 205 24.45 0.39 7.40
CA ARG A 205 23.60 1.44 8.00
C ARG A 205 22.98 2.28 6.90
N ARG A 206 21.75 2.76 7.07
CA ARG A 206 21.12 3.68 6.09
C ARG A 206 21.99 4.92 5.84
N GLY A 207 22.60 5.48 6.88
CA GLY A 207 23.59 6.55 6.78
C GLY A 207 23.02 7.96 6.56
N HIS A 208 21.70 8.11 6.50
CA HIS A 208 20.99 9.39 6.35
C HIS A 208 19.56 9.29 6.93
N SER A 209 18.87 10.43 7.02
CA SER A 209 17.47 10.53 7.50
C SER A 209 16.46 10.17 6.42
N ILE A 210 15.34 9.57 6.81
CA ILE A 210 14.21 9.26 5.95
C ILE A 210 13.04 10.18 6.32
N SER A 211 12.88 11.27 5.57
CA SER A 211 11.84 12.26 5.85
C SER A 211 11.36 13.00 4.61
N GLY A 212 10.29 13.78 4.75
CA GLY A 212 9.71 14.57 3.67
C GLY A 212 8.74 13.77 2.79
N SER A 213 8.63 14.14 1.51
CA SER A 213 7.73 13.49 0.56
C SER A 213 8.32 12.17 0.06
N ASP A 214 7.48 11.17 -0.13
CA ASP A 214 7.86 9.93 -0.81
C ASP A 214 8.34 10.26 -2.24
N PRO A 215 9.53 9.79 -2.67
CA PRO A 215 10.08 10.13 -3.99
C PRO A 215 9.21 9.69 -5.17
N TYR A 216 8.42 8.63 -5.02
CA TYR A 216 7.58 8.05 -6.07
C TYR A 216 6.13 8.51 -5.97
N PHE A 217 5.64 8.71 -4.75
CA PHE A 217 4.32 9.23 -4.46
C PHE A 217 4.40 10.51 -3.62
N PRO A 218 4.80 11.67 -4.21
CA PRO A 218 5.14 12.88 -3.45
C PRO A 218 4.00 13.49 -2.62
N TRP A 219 2.77 13.06 -2.87
CA TRP A 219 1.59 13.43 -2.10
C TRP A 219 1.48 12.69 -0.75
N PHE A 220 2.29 11.65 -0.53
CA PHE A 220 2.49 11.00 0.77
C PHE A 220 3.78 11.48 1.43
N SER A 221 3.77 11.53 2.77
CA SER A 221 4.89 11.97 3.60
C SER A 221 5.50 10.76 4.32
N LEU A 222 6.82 10.63 4.27
CA LEU A 222 7.63 9.70 5.05
C LEU A 222 7.83 10.18 6.49
N GLY A 223 7.67 11.48 6.75
CA GLY A 223 7.67 12.01 8.12
C GLY A 223 8.51 13.28 8.23
N ASN A 224 8.86 13.66 9.46
CA ASN A 224 9.62 14.86 9.77
C ASN A 224 10.65 14.63 10.90
N ASP A 225 11.22 13.44 10.97
CA ASP A 225 12.19 12.99 11.97
C ASP A 225 11.70 13.14 13.42
N THR A 226 10.41 12.87 13.67
CA THR A 226 9.77 13.23 14.95
C THR A 226 10.27 12.41 16.14
N GLY A 227 10.70 11.17 15.91
CA GLY A 227 11.01 10.19 16.93
C GLY A 227 9.79 9.77 17.75
N PHE A 228 9.98 8.71 18.56
CA PHE A 228 8.88 8.14 19.35
C PHE A 228 8.82 8.61 20.80
N GLU A 229 9.75 9.45 21.27
CA GLU A 229 9.84 9.87 22.67
C GLU A 229 8.56 10.54 23.20
N SER A 230 7.82 11.25 22.34
CA SER A 230 6.57 11.92 22.74
C SER A 230 5.38 10.99 22.97
N ILE A 231 5.44 9.76 22.44
CA ILE A 231 4.38 8.74 22.52
C ILE A 231 4.81 7.49 23.31
N LYS A 232 6.11 7.36 23.61
CA LYS A 232 6.66 6.20 24.31
C LYS A 232 6.26 6.20 25.77
N LEU A 233 5.76 5.06 26.24
CA LEU A 233 5.46 4.86 27.66
C LEU A 233 6.76 4.67 28.44
N GLU A 234 6.88 5.29 29.61
CA GLU A 234 7.99 5.05 30.54
C GLU A 234 8.12 3.57 30.93
N THR A 235 6.99 2.87 31.00
CA THR A 235 6.93 1.44 31.25
C THR A 235 5.82 0.85 30.39
N PRO A 236 6.11 -0.20 29.58
CA PRO A 236 5.09 -0.85 28.77
C PRO A 236 3.91 -1.34 29.61
N VAL A 237 2.70 -1.20 29.08
CA VAL A 237 1.46 -1.62 29.74
C VAL A 237 0.93 -2.88 29.07
N VAL A 238 0.63 -3.91 29.84
CA VAL A 238 0.05 -5.15 29.27
C VAL A 238 -1.47 -5.04 29.19
N ILE A 239 -2.02 -5.13 27.98
CA ILE A 239 -3.46 -5.14 27.71
C ILE A 239 -3.78 -6.41 26.92
N ASN A 240 -4.72 -7.23 27.42
CA ASN A 240 -5.15 -8.49 26.79
C ASN A 240 -4.02 -9.49 26.43
N GLY A 241 -2.87 -9.38 27.09
CA GLY A 241 -1.70 -10.24 26.86
C GLY A 241 -0.63 -9.63 25.94
N ASP A 242 -0.95 -8.53 25.27
CA ASP A 242 -0.01 -7.76 24.45
C ASP A 242 0.65 -6.65 25.27
N SER A 243 1.95 -6.46 25.09
CA SER A 243 2.72 -5.36 25.71
C SER A 243 2.61 -4.11 24.85
N MET A 244 1.91 -3.10 25.34
CA MET A 244 1.77 -1.79 24.71
C MET A 244 2.98 -0.93 25.02
N THR A 245 3.62 -0.41 23.99
CA THR A 245 4.84 0.40 24.08
C THR A 245 4.54 1.88 23.93
N TYR A 246 3.52 2.22 23.15
CA TYR A 246 3.17 3.60 22.83
C TYR A 246 1.76 3.96 23.30
N LEU A 247 1.57 5.26 23.55
CA LEU A 247 0.30 5.89 23.93
C LEU A 247 0.17 7.25 23.24
N TYR A 248 -0.97 7.45 22.57
CA TYR A 248 -1.43 8.76 22.13
C TYR A 248 -2.78 9.09 22.78
N THR A 249 -2.89 10.28 23.36
CA THR A 249 -4.14 10.77 23.96
C THR A 249 -4.82 11.78 23.05
N ASP A 250 -5.94 11.40 22.45
CA ASP A 250 -6.79 12.32 21.70
C ASP A 250 -7.74 13.06 22.64
N ARG A 251 -7.57 14.38 22.76
CA ARG A 251 -8.44 15.27 23.54
C ARG A 251 -9.46 16.02 22.69
N ASN A 252 -9.46 15.81 21.38
CA ASN A 252 -10.38 16.46 20.45
C ASN A 252 -11.56 15.54 20.14
N VAL A 253 -12.27 15.13 21.18
CA VAL A 253 -13.40 14.21 21.10
C VAL A 253 -14.60 14.75 21.86
N VAL A 254 -15.79 14.35 21.43
CA VAL A 254 -17.04 14.69 22.11
C VAL A 254 -17.63 13.42 22.73
N ASP A 255 -17.88 13.47 24.03
CA ASP A 255 -18.48 12.35 24.77
C ASP A 255 -19.80 11.92 24.13
N GLY A 256 -19.98 10.61 23.98
CA GLY A 256 -21.16 10.00 23.38
C GLY A 256 -21.21 9.97 21.86
N LEU A 257 -20.24 10.57 21.15
CA LEU A 257 -20.08 10.35 19.70
C LEU A 257 -19.23 9.12 19.44
N GLU A 258 -19.53 8.41 18.34
CA GLU A 258 -18.71 7.29 17.90
C GLU A 258 -17.44 7.80 17.22
N TYR A 259 -16.31 7.19 17.56
CA TYR A 259 -15.05 7.36 16.85
C TYR A 259 -14.45 6.01 16.50
N THR A 260 -13.80 5.98 15.35
CA THR A 260 -12.97 4.86 14.91
C THR A 260 -11.53 5.35 14.77
N TYR A 261 -10.59 4.58 15.31
CA TYR A 261 -9.17 4.83 15.13
C TYR A 261 -8.49 3.65 14.47
N SER A 262 -7.47 3.96 13.67
CA SER A 262 -6.55 2.97 13.14
C SER A 262 -5.12 3.42 13.33
N VAL A 263 -4.25 2.51 13.79
CA VAL A 263 -2.80 2.74 13.83
C VAL A 263 -2.16 1.84 12.79
N VAL A 264 -1.54 2.41 11.77
CA VAL A 264 -0.82 1.65 10.74
C VAL A 264 0.66 1.88 10.91
N ALA A 265 1.46 0.87 10.59
CA ALA A 265 2.89 1.05 10.37
C ALA A 265 3.15 1.22 8.87
N TYR A 266 4.24 1.92 8.55
CA TYR A 266 4.72 2.11 7.19
C TYR A 266 6.24 1.97 7.13
N ASP A 267 6.72 1.56 5.96
CA ASP A 267 8.15 1.45 5.66
C ASP A 267 8.68 2.70 4.94
N MET A 268 9.99 2.75 4.76
CA MET A 268 10.68 3.81 3.99
C MET A 268 10.60 3.62 2.47
N GLY A 269 9.98 2.53 2.01
CA GLY A 269 10.12 2.03 0.64
C GLY A 269 11.49 1.42 0.37
N VAL A 270 11.89 1.41 -0.90
CA VAL A 270 13.23 0.95 -1.32
C VAL A 270 13.86 2.07 -2.12
N GLU A 271 14.92 2.68 -1.58
CA GLU A 271 15.58 3.76 -2.30
C GLU A 271 16.36 3.25 -3.53
N PRO A 272 16.64 4.12 -4.51
CA PRO A 272 17.54 3.78 -5.61
C PRO A 272 18.88 3.29 -5.05
N PRO A 273 19.50 2.25 -5.63
CA PRO A 273 20.77 1.73 -5.12
C PRO A 273 21.92 2.73 -5.20
N PHE A 274 21.80 3.73 -6.07
CA PHE A 274 22.80 4.76 -6.29
C PHE A 274 22.14 6.10 -6.45
N GLU A 275 22.71 7.13 -5.83
CA GLU A 275 22.42 8.52 -6.14
C GLU A 275 23.47 9.05 -7.11
N VAL A 276 23.03 9.66 -8.22
CA VAL A 276 23.93 10.24 -9.22
C VAL A 276 23.82 11.76 -9.14
N THR A 277 24.91 12.40 -8.73
CA THR A 277 25.03 13.86 -8.74
C THR A 277 26.03 14.31 -9.78
N TYR A 278 25.86 15.52 -10.30
CA TYR A 278 26.73 16.11 -11.31
C TYR A 278 27.44 17.33 -10.72
N ALA A 279 28.70 17.18 -10.35
CA ALA A 279 29.52 18.26 -9.81
C ALA A 279 30.09 19.13 -10.94
N ASP A 280 29.88 20.45 -10.88
CA ASP A 280 30.46 21.39 -11.85
C ASP A 280 31.97 21.54 -11.60
N ILE A 281 32.78 21.09 -12.57
CA ILE A 281 34.25 21.19 -12.53
C ILE A 281 34.78 22.41 -13.29
N GLY A 282 33.88 23.30 -13.71
CA GLY A 282 34.17 24.54 -14.41
C GLY A 282 34.22 24.39 -15.92
N GLY A 283 34.10 25.52 -16.63
CA GLY A 283 34.14 25.55 -18.10
C GLY A 283 32.93 24.90 -18.78
N GLY A 284 31.83 24.68 -18.05
CA GLY A 284 30.64 23.98 -18.54
C GLY A 284 30.80 22.46 -18.60
N GLN A 285 31.79 21.92 -17.89
CA GLN A 285 31.99 20.48 -17.73
C GLN A 285 31.49 20.04 -16.36
N PHE A 286 30.85 18.87 -16.33
CA PHE A 286 30.36 18.25 -15.11
C PHE A 286 31.04 16.90 -14.93
N GLU A 287 31.41 16.60 -13.69
CA GLU A 287 31.88 15.29 -13.26
C GLU A 287 30.70 14.53 -12.63
N MET A 288 30.57 13.24 -12.98
CA MET A 288 29.53 12.38 -12.42
C MET A 288 30.05 11.79 -11.11
N GLU A 289 29.36 12.08 -10.01
CA GLU A 289 29.60 11.48 -8.71
C GLU A 289 28.48 10.46 -8.44
N VAL A 290 28.87 9.23 -8.10
CA VAL A 290 27.94 8.13 -7.80
C VAL A 290 28.11 7.79 -6.33
N ASP A 291 27.07 8.07 -5.55
CA ASP A 291 26.99 7.65 -4.15
C ASP A 291 26.20 6.35 -4.04
N THR A 292 26.64 5.44 -3.17
CA THR A 292 25.95 4.16 -2.95
C THR A 292 24.96 4.33 -1.82
N ASN A 293 23.70 3.99 -2.07
CA ASN A 293 22.70 4.02 -1.01
C ASN A 293 22.79 2.72 -0.18
N TYR A 294 23.28 2.86 1.05
CA TYR A 294 23.44 1.75 1.98
C TYR A 294 22.13 1.30 2.65
N SER A 295 21.01 2.01 2.43
CA SER A 295 19.67 1.51 2.75
C SER A 295 19.23 0.38 1.82
N ASN A 296 19.85 0.25 0.64
CA ASN A 296 19.55 -0.78 -0.36
C ASN A 296 20.82 -1.54 -0.84
N PRO A 297 21.51 -2.26 0.06
CA PRO A 297 22.81 -2.89 -0.22
C PRO A 297 22.77 -3.99 -1.30
N ASP A 298 21.64 -4.67 -1.50
CA ASP A 298 21.45 -5.71 -2.52
C ASP A 298 20.92 -5.14 -3.85
N GLN A 299 20.74 -3.82 -3.94
CA GLN A 299 20.33 -3.11 -5.15
C GLN A 299 18.97 -3.55 -5.70
N TRP A 300 18.02 -3.80 -4.80
CA TRP A 300 16.63 -4.06 -5.17
C TRP A 300 16.03 -2.86 -5.91
N ALA A 301 15.05 -3.14 -6.78
CA ALA A 301 14.34 -2.12 -7.55
C ALA A 301 15.23 -1.19 -8.41
N ASN A 302 16.47 -1.58 -8.74
CA ASN A 302 17.36 -0.81 -9.62
C ASN A 302 16.74 -0.55 -11.03
N PRO A 303 16.85 0.66 -11.59
CA PRO A 303 17.41 1.88 -11.00
C PRO A 303 16.39 2.72 -10.23
N ASP A 304 15.11 2.40 -10.48
CA ASP A 304 13.90 3.03 -9.98
C ASP A 304 13.95 3.36 -8.50
N GLY A 305 14.12 2.32 -7.68
CA GLY A 305 13.63 2.20 -6.31
C GLY A 305 12.11 1.91 -6.27
N TYR A 306 11.50 2.02 -5.08
CA TYR A 306 10.10 1.67 -4.83
C TYR A 306 9.49 2.53 -3.73
N ALA A 307 8.21 2.88 -3.88
CA ALA A 307 7.46 3.70 -2.95
C ALA A 307 7.26 3.02 -1.59
N SER A 308 7.12 3.83 -0.54
CA SER A 308 6.72 3.37 0.78
C SER A 308 5.36 2.67 0.76
N ILE A 309 5.22 1.68 1.63
CA ILE A 309 4.00 0.91 1.81
C ILE A 309 3.57 1.00 3.27
N GLU A 310 2.27 1.18 3.47
CA GLU A 310 1.66 1.14 4.80
C GLU A 310 0.65 0.00 4.92
N ASN A 311 0.37 -0.42 6.15
CA ASN A 311 -0.69 -1.38 6.37
C ASN A 311 -2.07 -0.84 5.95
N SER A 312 -2.96 -1.74 5.56
CA SER A 312 -4.39 -1.42 5.55
C SER A 312 -4.83 -0.92 6.93
N LYS A 313 -5.66 0.13 6.92
CA LYS A 313 -6.25 0.74 8.12
C LYS A 313 -7.24 -0.17 8.84
N GLY A 314 -7.54 -1.35 8.29
CA GLY A 314 -8.56 -2.24 8.80
C GLY A 314 -9.97 -1.79 8.39
N THR A 315 -10.91 -2.70 8.53
CA THR A 315 -12.31 -2.52 8.12
C THR A 315 -13.29 -2.87 9.23
N THR A 316 -12.85 -3.67 10.22
CA THR A 316 -13.71 -4.13 11.32
C THR A 316 -12.93 -4.23 12.62
N VAL A 317 -13.63 -4.35 13.75
CA VAL A 317 -13.04 -4.59 15.09
C VAL A 317 -12.27 -5.91 15.22
N LEU A 318 -12.30 -6.77 14.19
CA LEU A 318 -11.47 -7.99 14.14
C LEU A 318 -10.05 -7.69 13.65
N ASP A 319 -9.86 -6.56 12.96
CA ASP A 319 -8.55 -6.07 12.56
C ASP A 319 -7.82 -5.53 13.79
N ARG A 320 -6.64 -6.07 14.09
CA ARG A 320 -5.90 -5.73 15.33
C ARG A 320 -5.52 -4.27 15.45
N ASN A 321 -5.42 -3.55 14.34
CA ASN A 321 -5.11 -2.14 14.32
C ASN A 321 -6.33 -1.22 14.33
N PHE A 322 -7.55 -1.76 14.38
CA PHE A 322 -8.79 -1.02 14.22
C PHE A 322 -9.60 -1.06 15.52
N VAL A 323 -9.95 0.11 16.05
CA VAL A 323 -10.76 0.23 17.27
C VAL A 323 -11.91 1.21 17.07
N GLN A 324 -13.09 0.83 17.56
CA GLN A 324 -14.31 1.64 17.51
C GLN A 324 -14.84 1.82 18.94
N LEU A 325 -15.18 3.05 19.31
CA LEU A 325 -15.45 3.42 20.70
C LEU A 325 -16.32 4.67 20.81
N TYR A 326 -16.82 4.90 22.02
CA TYR A 326 -17.60 6.07 22.41
C TYR A 326 -16.93 6.73 23.63
N PRO A 327 -16.37 7.95 23.51
CA PRO A 327 -15.76 8.65 24.63
C PRO A 327 -16.81 9.00 25.69
N GLY A 328 -16.33 9.24 26.91
CA GLY A 328 -17.18 9.54 28.07
C GLY A 328 -17.19 8.42 29.10
N VAL A 329 -17.83 8.71 30.24
CA VAL A 329 -17.93 7.78 31.36
C VAL A 329 -18.94 6.69 31.00
N THR A 330 -18.45 5.47 30.80
CA THR A 330 -19.32 4.29 30.71
C THR A 330 -19.93 4.02 32.09
N PRO A 331 -21.26 3.82 32.21
CA PRO A 331 -21.85 3.46 33.48
C PRO A 331 -21.25 2.15 33.97
N THR A 332 -20.71 2.13 35.19
CA THR A 332 -20.32 0.89 35.85
C THR A 332 -21.58 0.06 36.10
N SER A 333 -21.64 -1.11 35.46
CA SER A 333 -22.72 -2.10 35.62
C SER A 333 -22.67 -2.80 36.97
#